data_AF-A0AAV9S7M5-F1
#
_entry.id   AF-A0AAV9S7M5-F1
#
_cell.length_a   1.000
_cell.length_b   1.000
_cell.length_c   1.000
_cell.angle_alpha   90.00
_cell.angle_beta   90.00
_cell.angle_gamma   90.00
#
_symmetry.space_group_name_H-M   'P 1'
#
loop_
_entity.id
_entity.type
_entity.pdbx_description
1 polymer ?
#
loop_
_entity_poly.entity_id
_entity_poly.type
_entity_poly.pdbx_seq_one_letter_code
_entity_poly.pdbx_strand_id
1 'polypeptide(L)'
;TKPSGLWQNTFDERQFKRDLQQSRSKPEHRTSSPVNFKSFLQSSVLKDTEEAAELQKSQADVPPPVIGPPRLFGEIAYQLDRRILSYVFQAHQRFYGFTLLNIPEKIIEVSTHPLTGKVDEGYQLHLTKRYTDLMEELSQLEYKAALHPPFCEFIINTYGILKERPSKHSSQGTEYNDPDFLMKLIENIAPRRLQKDLLLVLSCLCYMAAKDKKPLLAW
;
A
#
# COMPACT_ATOMS: atom_id res chain seq x y z
N THR A 1 -3.76 33.61 -49.71
CA THR A 1 -3.22 33.92 -48.36
C THR A 1 -4.14 33.27 -47.34
N LYS A 2 -3.56 32.68 -46.28
CA LYS A 2 -4.21 31.81 -45.27
C LYS A 2 -5.31 32.50 -44.42
N PRO A 3 -6.14 31.70 -43.70
CA PRO A 3 -7.38 32.10 -43.01
C PRO A 3 -7.22 32.31 -41.48
N SER A 4 -8.19 32.96 -40.82
CA SER A 4 -8.52 32.93 -39.37
C SER A 4 -9.75 33.83 -39.19
N GLY A 5 -10.90 33.45 -38.63
CA GLY A 5 -11.18 32.62 -37.47
C GLY A 5 -11.78 33.53 -36.39
N LEU A 6 -13.05 33.35 -36.03
CA LEU A 6 -13.53 33.45 -34.63
C LEU A 6 -15.03 33.14 -34.56
N TRP A 7 -15.33 31.96 -34.04
CA TRP A 7 -16.63 31.66 -33.46
C TRP A 7 -16.70 32.41 -32.13
N GLN A 8 -17.57 33.43 -32.03
CA GLN A 8 -17.85 34.09 -30.76
C GLN A 8 -18.86 33.25 -29.97
N ASN A 9 -18.34 32.27 -29.22
CA ASN A 9 -19.07 31.68 -28.09
C ASN A 9 -18.97 32.67 -26.91
N THR A 10 -19.99 33.50 -26.72
CA THR A 10 -20.19 34.25 -25.49
C THR A 10 -20.64 33.30 -24.38
N PHE A 11 -19.68 32.59 -23.78
CA PHE A 11 -19.87 31.97 -22.47
C PHE A 11 -19.62 33.04 -21.40
N ASP A 12 -20.70 33.54 -20.81
CA ASP A 12 -20.65 34.53 -19.74
C ASP A 12 -20.17 33.86 -18.44
N GLU A 13 -18.89 34.03 -18.12
CA GLU A 13 -18.20 33.46 -16.96
C GLU A 13 -18.87 33.85 -15.62
N ARG A 14 -19.66 34.93 -15.61
CA ARG A 14 -20.43 35.38 -14.43
C ARG A 14 -21.73 34.60 -14.25
N GLN A 15 -22.26 33.98 -15.29
CA GLN A 15 -23.42 33.07 -15.22
C GLN A 15 -22.99 31.75 -14.57
N PHE A 16 -21.87 31.18 -15.02
CA PHE A 16 -21.33 29.92 -14.51
C PHE A 16 -20.99 29.98 -13.01
N LYS A 17 -20.41 31.09 -12.52
CA LYS A 17 -20.11 31.27 -11.09
C LYS A 17 -21.36 31.42 -10.23
N ARG A 18 -22.47 31.93 -10.78
CA ARG A 18 -23.75 32.01 -10.06
C ARG A 18 -24.42 30.65 -9.92
N ASP A 19 -24.38 29.83 -10.97
CA ASP A 19 -24.97 28.47 -10.95
C ASP A 19 -24.23 27.53 -9.99
N LEU A 20 -22.90 27.70 -9.86
CA LEU A 20 -22.08 26.94 -8.90
C LEU A 20 -22.34 27.33 -7.44
N GLN A 21 -22.76 28.57 -7.17
CA GLN A 21 -23.06 29.05 -5.82
C GLN A 21 -24.52 28.76 -5.40
N GLN A 22 -25.46 28.72 -6.35
CA GLN A 22 -26.87 28.42 -6.08
C GLN A 22 -27.17 26.92 -5.87
N SER A 23 -26.30 26.02 -6.33
CA SER A 23 -26.43 24.56 -6.10
C SER A 23 -25.92 24.08 -4.74
N ARG A 24 -25.44 24.97 -3.86
CA ARG A 24 -25.10 24.64 -2.45
C ARG A 24 -26.29 24.82 -1.51
N SER A 25 -27.36 24.07 -1.76
CA SER A 25 -28.29 23.68 -0.69
C SER A 25 -28.69 22.22 -0.90
N LYS A 26 -28.33 21.41 0.10
CA LYS A 26 -28.43 19.95 0.26
C LYS A 26 -29.18 19.14 -0.83
N PRO A 27 -28.58 18.01 -1.21
CA PRO A 27 -29.31 16.75 -1.20
C PRO A 27 -28.65 15.76 -0.24
N GLU A 28 -29.40 15.42 0.81
CA GLU A 28 -29.25 14.15 1.53
C GLU A 28 -29.60 13.01 0.56
N HIS A 29 -28.61 12.54 -0.18
CA HIS A 29 -28.65 11.19 -0.73
C HIS A 29 -27.77 10.30 0.13
N ARG A 30 -28.42 9.69 1.13
CA ARG A 30 -28.05 8.36 1.62
C ARG A 30 -27.93 7.44 0.41
N THR A 31 -26.70 7.17 0.00
CA THR A 31 -26.37 5.89 -0.62
C THR A 31 -25.48 5.18 0.38
N SER A 32 -25.92 4.00 0.80
CA SER A 32 -25.17 3.07 1.63
C SER A 32 -23.79 2.87 1.02
N SER A 33 -22.79 3.52 1.60
CA SER A 33 -21.39 3.26 1.26
C SER A 33 -21.04 1.84 1.73
N PRO A 34 -20.27 1.07 0.95
CA PRO A 34 -19.70 -0.16 1.47
C PRO A 34 -18.91 0.20 2.72
N VAL A 35 -19.07 -0.59 3.78
CA VAL A 35 -18.33 -0.45 5.02
C VAL A 35 -16.87 -0.25 4.66
N ASN A 36 -16.36 0.97 4.81
CA ASN A 36 -15.02 1.31 4.39
C ASN A 36 -14.10 0.48 5.28
N PHE A 37 -13.47 -0.55 4.72
CA PHE A 37 -12.60 -1.48 5.45
C PHE A 37 -11.56 -0.72 6.29
N LYS A 38 -11.10 0.43 5.79
CA LYS A 38 -10.24 1.37 6.50
C LYS A 38 -10.90 1.91 7.77
N SER A 39 -12.17 2.32 7.72
CA SER A 39 -12.93 2.77 8.90
C SER A 39 -13.22 1.65 9.90
N PHE A 40 -13.43 0.42 9.43
CA PHE A 40 -13.62 -0.75 10.29
C PHE A 40 -12.33 -1.12 11.04
N LEU A 41 -11.18 -1.13 10.34
CA LEU A 41 -9.87 -1.34 10.96
C LEU A 41 -9.51 -0.19 11.91
N GLN A 42 -9.70 1.05 11.48
CA GLN A 42 -9.33 2.24 12.26
C GLN A 42 -10.16 2.39 13.55
N SER A 43 -11.48 2.13 13.50
CA SER A 43 -12.33 2.14 14.70
C SER A 43 -12.05 0.98 15.66
N SER A 44 -11.51 -0.13 15.16
CA SER A 44 -11.12 -1.28 15.98
C SER A 44 -9.77 -1.07 16.67
N VAL A 45 -8.79 -0.49 15.98
CA VAL A 45 -7.46 -0.18 16.56
C VAL A 45 -7.57 0.87 17.65
N LEU A 46 -8.43 1.88 17.51
CA LEU A 46 -8.65 2.89 18.56
C LEU A 46 -9.18 2.26 19.85
N LYS A 47 -10.06 1.25 19.77
CA LYS A 47 -10.57 0.53 20.95
C LYS A 47 -9.49 -0.28 21.66
N ASP A 48 -8.62 -0.96 20.91
CA ASP A 48 -7.51 -1.73 21.48
C ASP A 48 -6.39 -0.79 22.00
N THR A 49 -6.28 0.43 21.46
CA THR A 49 -5.35 1.47 21.92
C THR A 49 -5.83 2.16 23.21
N GLU A 50 -7.14 2.31 23.41
CA GLU A 50 -7.70 2.85 24.65
C GLU A 50 -7.46 1.93 25.86
N GLU A 51 -7.52 0.60 25.68
CA GLU A 51 -7.13 -0.37 26.72
C GLU A 51 -5.61 -0.36 27.01
N ALA A 52 -4.78 -0.08 26.00
CA ALA A 52 -3.33 0.09 26.19
C ALA A 52 -2.94 1.46 26.77
N ALA A 53 -3.76 2.50 26.53
CA ALA A 53 -3.49 3.88 26.94
C ALA A 53 -3.77 4.13 28.43
N GLU A 54 -4.55 3.29 29.13
CA GLU A 54 -4.71 3.39 30.58
C GLU A 54 -3.42 3.09 31.37
N LEU A 55 -2.39 2.52 30.74
CA LEU A 55 -1.08 2.30 31.36
C LEU A 55 -0.07 3.45 31.14
N GLN A 56 -0.41 4.50 30.39
CA GLN A 56 0.51 5.60 30.04
C GLN A 56 -0.05 7.01 30.32
N LYS A 57 -0.88 7.15 31.35
CA LYS A 57 -1.33 8.46 31.86
C LYS A 57 -0.25 9.18 32.67
N SER A 58 0.91 9.46 32.08
CA SER A 58 1.87 10.43 32.62
C SER A 58 2.95 10.82 31.60
N GLN A 59 2.60 11.59 30.57
CA GLN A 59 3.36 12.78 30.14
C GLN A 59 2.74 13.38 28.88
N ALA A 60 2.57 14.71 28.93
CA ALA A 60 2.15 15.51 27.80
C ALA A 60 3.35 15.92 26.93
N ASP A 61 3.01 16.16 25.67
CA ASP A 61 3.65 17.03 24.68
C ASP A 61 4.77 16.44 23.78
N VAL A 62 4.57 16.66 22.47
CA VAL A 62 5.36 16.26 21.28
C VAL A 62 5.32 14.77 20.89
N PRO A 63 4.91 14.40 19.65
CA PRO A 63 4.99 13.01 19.19
C PRO A 63 6.46 12.64 18.94
N PRO A 64 7.02 11.65 19.66
CA PRO A 64 8.42 11.28 19.51
C PRO A 64 8.67 10.60 18.16
N PRO A 65 9.88 10.67 17.59
CA PRO A 65 10.28 9.82 16.48
C PRO A 65 10.34 8.39 17.01
N VAL A 66 9.27 7.61 16.80
CA VAL A 66 9.20 6.21 17.21
C VAL A 66 10.21 5.40 16.38
N ILE A 67 11.50 5.42 16.69
CA ILE A 67 12.40 4.33 16.29
C ILE A 67 12.00 3.17 17.19
N GLY A 68 11.04 2.36 16.73
CA GLY A 68 10.37 1.40 17.59
C GLY A 68 10.08 0.08 16.89
N PRO A 69 10.03 -1.04 17.66
CA PRO A 69 9.64 -2.36 17.18
C PRO A 69 8.34 -2.39 16.34
N PRO A 70 7.31 -1.55 16.61
CA PRO A 70 6.10 -1.53 15.79
C PRO A 70 6.31 -1.06 14.35
N ARG A 71 7.34 -0.25 14.04
CA ARG A 71 7.65 0.16 12.66
C ARG A 71 8.02 -1.03 11.77
N LEU A 72 8.50 -2.13 12.36
CA LEU A 72 8.81 -3.34 11.60
C LEU A 72 7.56 -3.94 10.97
N PHE A 73 6.36 -3.71 11.50
CA PHE A 73 5.13 -4.18 10.86
C PHE A 73 4.89 -3.50 9.51
N GLY A 74 5.03 -2.17 9.47
CA GLY A 74 4.96 -1.40 8.23
C GLY A 74 6.10 -1.75 7.28
N GLU A 75 7.31 -1.99 7.81
CA GLU A 75 8.44 -2.42 7.00
C GLU A 75 8.21 -3.80 6.35
N ILE A 76 7.72 -4.79 7.09
CA ILE A 76 7.40 -6.13 6.56
C ILE A 76 6.39 -6.04 5.41
N ALA A 77 5.29 -5.30 5.62
CA ALA A 77 4.28 -5.08 4.59
C ALA A 77 4.86 -4.36 3.36
N TYR A 78 5.65 -3.31 3.58
CA TYR A 78 6.30 -2.55 2.51
C TYR A 78 7.26 -3.40 1.67
N GLN A 79 8.06 -4.25 2.32
CA GLN A 79 9.00 -5.13 1.63
C GLN A 79 8.28 -6.18 0.78
N LEU A 80 7.17 -6.74 1.27
CA LEU A 80 6.36 -7.66 0.48
C LEU A 80 5.80 -6.96 -0.78
N ASP A 81 5.19 -5.79 -0.61
CA ASP A 81 4.63 -5.00 -1.71
C ASP A 81 5.68 -4.71 -2.78
N ARG A 82 6.86 -4.24 -2.35
CA ARG A 82 7.97 -3.92 -3.26
C ARG A 82 8.47 -5.14 -4.02
N ARG A 83 8.54 -6.32 -3.38
CA ARG A 83 8.96 -7.56 -4.03
C ARG A 83 7.94 -8.07 -5.03
N ILE A 84 6.66 -8.01 -4.71
CA ILE A 84 5.59 -8.39 -5.66
C ILE A 84 5.66 -7.48 -6.90
N LEU A 85 5.75 -6.15 -6.69
CA LEU A 85 5.90 -5.19 -7.79
C LEU A 85 7.17 -5.47 -8.62
N SER A 86 8.31 -5.67 -7.97
CA SER A 86 9.58 -5.96 -8.66
C SER A 86 9.55 -7.31 -9.40
N TYR A 87 8.81 -8.30 -8.90
CA TYR A 87 8.67 -9.59 -9.56
C TYR A 87 7.83 -9.47 -10.83
N VAL A 88 6.72 -8.73 -10.79
CA VAL A 88 5.86 -8.53 -11.96
C VAL A 88 6.56 -7.64 -12.97
N PHE A 89 7.05 -6.47 -12.56
CA PHE A 89 7.56 -5.42 -13.43
C PHE A 89 9.10 -5.35 -13.43
N GLN A 90 9.76 -6.41 -13.88
CA GLN A 90 11.24 -6.53 -13.82
C GLN A 90 12.00 -5.41 -14.54
N ALA A 91 11.44 -4.85 -15.61
CA ALA A 91 12.07 -3.78 -16.39
C ALA A 91 11.99 -2.40 -15.72
N HIS A 92 11.24 -2.25 -14.62
CA HIS A 92 11.00 -0.96 -13.99
C HIS A 92 11.91 -0.75 -12.77
N GLN A 93 12.63 0.38 -12.76
CA GLN A 93 13.47 0.76 -11.63
C GLN A 93 12.70 1.51 -10.54
N ARG A 94 11.59 2.16 -10.90
CA ARG A 94 10.78 2.99 -10.00
C ARG A 94 9.31 2.65 -10.17
N PHE A 95 8.58 2.65 -9.06
CA PHE A 95 7.19 2.19 -8.95
C PHE A 95 6.26 3.34 -8.50
N TYR A 96 6.47 4.56 -9.03
CA TYR A 96 5.64 5.70 -8.64
C TYR A 96 4.20 5.53 -9.10
N GLY A 97 3.26 5.59 -8.17
CA GLY A 97 1.84 5.36 -8.43
C GLY A 97 1.50 3.89 -8.70
N PHE A 98 2.43 2.95 -8.48
CA PHE A 98 2.14 1.52 -8.47
C PHE A 98 1.75 1.11 -7.06
N THR A 99 0.67 0.36 -6.97
CA THR A 99 0.18 -0.27 -5.75
C THR A 99 -0.18 -1.71 -6.10
N LEU A 100 -0.23 -2.59 -5.11
CA LEU A 100 -0.67 -3.97 -5.37
C LEU A 100 -2.12 -4.06 -5.89
N LEU A 101 -2.94 -3.05 -5.57
CA LEU A 101 -4.33 -2.95 -6.01
C LEU A 101 -4.47 -2.58 -7.49
N ASN A 102 -3.48 -1.88 -8.06
CA ASN A 102 -3.55 -1.39 -9.43
C ASN A 102 -2.64 -2.14 -10.41
N ILE A 103 -2.11 -3.31 -10.03
CA ILE A 103 -1.23 -4.09 -10.88
C ILE A 103 -1.88 -4.41 -12.24
N PRO A 104 -3.15 -4.86 -12.32
CA PRO A 104 -3.79 -5.16 -13.60
C PRO A 104 -3.83 -3.94 -14.54
N GLU A 105 -4.19 -2.77 -14.01
CA GLU A 105 -4.20 -1.51 -14.75
C GLU A 105 -2.79 -1.10 -15.16
N LYS A 106 -1.81 -1.24 -14.27
CA LYS A 106 -0.41 -0.93 -14.55
C LYS A 106 0.19 -1.84 -15.60
N ILE A 107 -0.23 -3.10 -15.70
CA ILE A 107 0.18 -4.00 -16.79
C ILE A 107 -0.28 -3.46 -18.15
N ILE A 108 -1.51 -2.97 -18.25
CA ILE A 108 -2.04 -2.34 -19.47
C ILE A 108 -1.25 -1.06 -19.78
N GLU A 109 -1.04 -0.22 -18.77
CA GLU A 109 -0.31 1.06 -18.93
C GLU A 109 1.11 0.86 -19.47
N VAL A 110 1.88 -0.06 -18.87
CA VAL A 110 3.29 -0.26 -19.27
C VAL A 110 3.45 -1.06 -20.56
N SER A 111 2.42 -1.78 -20.99
CA SER A 111 2.39 -2.47 -22.28
C SER A 111 1.85 -1.60 -23.41
N THR A 112 1.30 -0.41 -23.11
CA THR A 112 0.79 0.51 -24.10
C THR A 112 1.87 1.51 -24.52
N HIS A 113 2.15 1.59 -25.81
CA HIS A 113 3.12 2.54 -26.33
C HIS A 113 2.59 3.98 -26.19
N PRO A 114 3.31 4.89 -25.50
CA PRO A 114 2.77 6.18 -25.05
C PRO A 114 2.39 7.13 -26.20
N LEU A 115 3.04 7.01 -27.36
CA LEU A 115 2.79 7.91 -28.51
C LEU A 115 1.78 7.37 -29.51
N THR A 116 1.56 6.05 -29.55
CA THR A 116 0.75 5.41 -30.59
C THR A 116 -0.51 4.78 -30.01
N GLY A 117 -0.59 4.60 -28.69
CA GLY A 117 -1.68 3.89 -28.02
C GLY A 117 -1.77 2.41 -28.38
N LYS A 118 -0.81 1.87 -29.15
CA LYS A 118 -0.78 0.45 -29.50
C LYS A 118 -0.27 -0.35 -28.31
N VAL A 119 -0.99 -1.43 -28.01
CA VAL A 119 -0.63 -2.36 -26.94
C VAL A 119 0.33 -3.40 -27.49
N ASP A 120 1.44 -3.63 -26.79
CA ASP A 120 2.28 -4.81 -26.98
C ASP A 120 1.60 -6.00 -26.28
N GLU A 121 0.79 -6.73 -27.05
CA GLU A 121 0.02 -7.88 -26.55
C GLU A 121 0.92 -8.97 -25.97
N GLY A 122 2.10 -9.20 -26.57
CA GLY A 122 3.05 -10.20 -26.10
C GLY A 122 3.62 -9.84 -24.73
N TYR A 123 4.01 -8.59 -24.56
CA TYR A 123 4.50 -8.08 -23.28
C TYR A 123 3.40 -8.02 -22.22
N GLN A 124 2.20 -7.57 -22.60
CA GLN A 124 1.03 -7.55 -21.70
C GLN A 124 0.69 -8.97 -21.19
N LEU A 125 0.63 -9.95 -22.10
CA LEU A 125 0.36 -11.34 -21.75
C LEU A 125 1.45 -11.90 -20.83
N HIS A 126 2.71 -11.60 -21.10
CA HIS A 126 3.84 -12.00 -20.26
C HIS A 126 3.70 -11.47 -18.83
N LEU A 127 3.46 -10.17 -18.66
CA LEU A 127 3.29 -9.57 -17.32
C LEU A 127 2.05 -10.10 -16.60
N THR A 128 0.94 -10.27 -17.32
CA THR A 128 -0.30 -10.83 -16.77
C THR A 128 -0.05 -12.23 -16.24
N LYS A 129 0.61 -13.09 -17.03
CA LYS A 129 0.96 -14.44 -16.60
C LYS A 129 1.87 -14.44 -15.37
N ARG A 130 2.90 -13.59 -15.34
CA ARG A 130 3.77 -13.47 -14.15
C ARG A 130 2.99 -13.10 -12.91
N TYR A 131 2.04 -12.16 -13.03
CA TYR A 131 1.20 -11.74 -11.91
C TYR A 131 0.26 -12.86 -11.46
N THR A 132 -0.41 -13.56 -12.39
CA THR A 132 -1.33 -14.65 -12.05
C THR A 132 -0.60 -15.83 -11.40
N ASP A 133 0.54 -16.24 -11.97
CA ASP A 133 1.35 -17.35 -11.45
C ASP A 133 1.85 -17.02 -10.04
N LEU A 134 2.31 -15.78 -9.81
CA LEU A 134 2.73 -15.35 -8.47
C LEU A 134 1.56 -15.30 -7.48
N MET A 135 0.40 -14.77 -7.88
CA MET A 135 -0.77 -14.70 -7.00
C MET A 135 -1.28 -16.10 -6.65
N GLU A 136 -1.18 -17.06 -7.57
CA GLU A 136 -1.52 -18.47 -7.31
C GLU A 136 -0.57 -19.08 -6.28
N GLU A 137 0.74 -18.90 -6.41
CA GLU A 137 1.72 -19.35 -5.42
C GLU A 137 1.50 -18.72 -4.04
N LEU A 138 1.26 -17.40 -3.99
CA LEU A 138 0.97 -16.73 -2.72
C LEU A 138 -0.37 -17.19 -2.12
N SER A 139 -1.35 -17.55 -2.95
CA SER A 139 -2.64 -18.07 -2.47
C SER A 139 -2.51 -19.42 -1.74
N GLN A 140 -1.49 -20.22 -2.07
CA GLN A 140 -1.15 -21.45 -1.33
C GLN A 140 -0.68 -21.15 0.11
N LEU A 141 -0.23 -19.92 0.36
CA LEU A 141 0.11 -19.39 1.69
C LEU A 141 -1.06 -18.61 2.32
N GLU A 142 -2.29 -18.84 1.85
CA GLU A 142 -3.52 -18.14 2.24
C GLU A 142 -3.60 -16.66 1.84
N TYR A 143 -2.64 -16.16 1.04
CA TYR A 143 -2.68 -14.77 0.56
C TYR A 143 -3.87 -14.55 -0.38
N LYS A 144 -4.63 -13.51 -0.09
CA LYS A 144 -5.81 -13.07 -0.85
C LYS A 144 -5.56 -11.72 -1.48
N ALA A 145 -5.49 -11.67 -2.81
CA ALA A 145 -5.27 -10.45 -3.59
C ALA A 145 -6.33 -9.35 -3.36
N ALA A 146 -7.53 -9.70 -2.90
CA ALA A 146 -8.58 -8.73 -2.59
C ALA A 146 -8.48 -8.14 -1.17
N LEU A 147 -7.81 -8.83 -0.22
CA LEU A 147 -7.82 -8.48 1.20
C LEU A 147 -6.48 -7.95 1.69
N HIS A 148 -5.39 -8.58 1.26
CA HIS A 148 -4.07 -8.28 1.81
C HIS A 148 -3.42 -7.02 1.23
N PRO A 149 -3.63 -6.64 -0.04
CA PRO A 149 -3.15 -5.34 -0.51
C PRO A 149 -3.70 -4.13 0.28
N PRO A 150 -5.03 -4.00 0.53
CA PRO A 150 -5.54 -2.95 1.41
C PRO A 150 -5.02 -3.05 2.85
N PHE A 151 -4.80 -4.27 3.34
CA PHE A 151 -4.24 -4.50 4.67
C PHE A 151 -2.78 -4.01 4.76
N CYS A 152 -1.92 -4.37 3.80
CA CYS A 152 -0.55 -3.88 3.72
C CYS A 152 -0.51 -2.35 3.68
N GLU A 153 -1.33 -1.72 2.82
CA GLU A 153 -1.45 -0.26 2.76
C GLU A 153 -1.86 0.33 4.12
N PHE A 154 -2.82 -0.29 4.80
CA PHE A 154 -3.24 0.11 6.14
C PHE A 154 -2.09 0.01 7.16
N ILE A 155 -1.38 -1.12 7.20
CA ILE A 155 -0.26 -1.35 8.13
C ILE A 155 0.88 -0.36 7.87
N ILE A 156 1.25 -0.14 6.61
CA ILE A 156 2.28 0.83 6.21
C ILE A 156 1.90 2.24 6.66
N ASN A 157 0.65 2.65 6.43
CA ASN A 157 0.19 3.98 6.82
C ASN A 157 0.07 4.16 8.34
N THR A 158 -0.25 3.08 9.06
CA THR A 158 -0.47 3.12 10.52
C THR A 158 0.85 3.08 11.29
N TYR A 159 1.75 2.16 10.93
CA TYR A 159 2.98 1.91 11.67
C TYR A 159 4.20 2.61 11.03
N GLY A 160 4.10 3.01 9.76
CA GLY A 160 5.20 3.60 9.00
C GLY A 160 6.27 2.58 8.61
N ILE A 161 7.19 3.00 7.73
CA ILE A 161 8.35 2.22 7.29
C ILE A 161 9.62 2.67 8.02
N LEU A 162 10.66 1.85 7.97
CA LEU A 162 11.99 2.22 8.43
C LEU A 162 12.66 3.13 7.39
N LYS A 163 12.98 4.37 7.79
CA LYS A 163 13.58 5.37 6.89
C LYS A 163 15.10 5.23 6.77
N GLU A 164 15.74 4.60 7.75
CA GLU A 164 17.19 4.48 7.84
C GLU A 164 17.59 3.04 8.11
N ARG A 165 18.65 2.60 7.42
CA ARG A 165 19.29 1.31 7.71
C ARG A 165 19.78 1.32 9.16
N PRO A 166 19.43 0.33 10.00
CA PRO A 166 19.98 0.18 11.34
C PRO A 166 21.49 0.32 11.26
N SER A 167 22.05 1.25 12.03
CA SER A 167 23.46 1.59 11.96
C SER A 167 24.29 0.32 12.17
N LYS A 168 25.39 0.16 11.42
CA LYS A 168 26.27 -1.03 11.44
C LYS A 168 26.85 -1.36 12.83
N HIS A 169 26.65 -0.49 13.81
CA HIS A 169 27.09 -0.64 15.20
C HIS A 169 25.99 -1.17 16.14
N SER A 170 24.77 -1.33 15.63
CA SER A 170 23.67 -1.98 16.35
C SER A 170 23.56 -3.44 15.90
N SER A 171 23.54 -4.38 16.84
CA SER A 171 23.23 -5.80 16.61
C SER A 171 21.88 -6.04 15.91
N GLN A 172 21.05 -5.00 15.80
CA GLN A 172 19.68 -5.04 15.30
C GLN A 172 19.55 -5.23 13.79
N GLY A 173 20.56 -4.88 12.98
CA GLY A 173 20.51 -5.10 11.53
C GLY A 173 20.48 -6.58 11.11
N THR A 174 21.11 -7.45 11.92
CA THR A 174 21.12 -8.90 11.71
C THR A 174 19.85 -9.54 12.27
N GLU A 175 19.38 -9.08 13.43
CA GLU A 175 18.16 -9.57 14.08
C GLU A 175 16.90 -9.29 13.24
N TYR A 176 16.81 -8.15 12.54
CA TYR A 176 15.64 -7.84 11.72
C TYR A 176 15.52 -8.67 10.43
N ASN A 177 16.59 -9.40 10.06
CA ASN A 177 16.55 -10.33 8.93
C ASN A 177 16.32 -11.78 9.39
N ASP A 178 16.10 -12.02 10.68
CA ASP A 178 15.74 -13.32 11.23
C ASP A 178 14.20 -13.49 11.23
N PRO A 179 13.64 -14.45 10.47
CA PRO A 179 12.21 -14.74 10.47
C PRO A 179 11.66 -15.06 11.88
N ASP A 180 12.42 -15.79 12.70
CA ASP A 180 11.96 -16.23 14.02
C ASP A 180 11.82 -15.05 14.99
N PHE A 181 12.75 -14.11 14.90
CA PHE A 181 12.67 -12.84 15.62
C PHE A 181 11.43 -12.04 15.22
N LEU A 182 11.18 -11.86 13.91
CA LEU A 182 10.03 -11.11 13.42
C LEU A 182 8.70 -11.78 13.78
N MET A 183 8.64 -13.11 13.77
CA MET A 183 7.47 -13.87 14.20
C MET A 183 7.17 -13.61 15.68
N LYS A 184 8.15 -13.79 16.56
CA LYS A 184 8.02 -13.49 18.00
C LYS A 184 7.64 -12.04 18.25
N LEU A 185 8.18 -11.12 17.46
CA LEU A 185 7.85 -9.71 17.57
C LEU A 185 6.36 -9.45 17.28
N ILE A 186 5.84 -10.03 16.19
CA ILE A 186 4.42 -9.92 15.85
C ILE A 186 3.56 -10.56 16.95
N GLU A 187 3.95 -11.73 17.46
CA GLU A 187 3.19 -12.43 18.50
C GLU A 187 3.10 -11.65 19.82
N ASN A 188 4.16 -10.95 20.20
CA ASN A 188 4.23 -10.27 21.48
C ASN A 188 3.70 -8.82 21.44
N ILE A 189 3.81 -8.13 20.30
CA ILE A 189 3.58 -6.68 20.21
C ILE A 189 2.40 -6.32 19.31
N ALA A 190 2.05 -7.14 18.31
CA ALA A 190 0.97 -6.79 17.40
C ALA A 190 -0.41 -6.88 18.10
N PRO A 191 -1.36 -5.97 17.77
CA PRO A 191 -2.74 -6.12 18.21
C PRO A 191 -3.30 -7.48 17.75
N ARG A 192 -3.98 -8.19 18.65
CA ARG A 192 -4.48 -9.56 18.40
C ARG A 192 -5.29 -9.70 17.12
N ARG A 193 -6.01 -8.65 16.72
CA ARG A 193 -6.83 -8.61 15.50
C ARG A 193 -6.00 -8.57 14.21
N LEU A 194 -4.78 -8.02 14.26
CA LEU A 194 -3.89 -7.85 13.11
C LEU A 194 -2.87 -8.99 13.02
N GLN A 195 -2.65 -9.71 14.11
CA GLN A 195 -1.59 -10.70 14.26
C GLN A 195 -1.64 -11.79 13.18
N LYS A 196 -2.82 -12.37 12.91
CA LYS A 196 -2.96 -13.43 11.90
C LYS A 196 -2.51 -12.95 10.51
N ASP A 197 -3.04 -11.81 10.07
CA ASP A 197 -2.75 -11.27 8.75
C ASP A 197 -1.29 -10.77 8.66
N LEU A 198 -0.72 -10.23 9.74
CA LEU A 198 0.71 -9.86 9.81
C LEU A 198 1.63 -11.08 9.68
N LEU A 199 1.33 -12.19 10.36
CA LEU A 199 2.09 -13.43 10.27
C LEU A 199 2.02 -14.04 8.87
N LEU A 200 0.86 -13.95 8.23
CA LEU A 200 0.67 -14.36 6.84
C LEU A 200 1.54 -13.50 5.90
N VAL A 201 1.48 -12.18 6.04
CA VAL A 201 2.31 -11.25 5.26
C VAL A 201 3.80 -11.54 5.45
N LEU A 202 4.24 -11.83 6.68
CA LEU A 202 5.62 -12.23 6.95
C LEU A 202 5.98 -13.54 6.24
N SER A 203 5.09 -14.53 6.25
CA SER A 203 5.29 -15.81 5.57
C SER A 203 5.42 -15.63 4.05
N CYS A 204 4.58 -14.79 3.45
CA CYS A 204 4.71 -14.39 2.04
C CYS A 204 6.03 -13.66 1.77
N LEU A 205 6.48 -12.78 2.67
CA LEU A 205 7.76 -12.09 2.54
C LEU A 205 8.94 -13.09 2.58
N CYS A 206 8.92 -14.06 3.50
CA CYS A 206 9.91 -15.12 3.59
C CYS A 206 9.95 -15.96 2.31
N TYR A 207 8.79 -16.34 1.77
CA TYR A 207 8.69 -17.05 0.49
C TYR A 207 9.32 -16.24 -0.65
N MET A 208 8.97 -14.95 -0.76
CA MET A 208 9.52 -14.07 -1.78
C MET A 208 11.03 -13.87 -1.64
N ALA A 209 11.53 -13.78 -0.41
CA ALA A 209 12.97 -13.68 -0.11
C ALA A 209 13.75 -14.93 -0.46
N ALA A 210 13.19 -16.11 -0.19
CA ALA A 210 13.79 -17.36 -0.65
C ALA A 210 13.80 -17.45 -2.18
N LYS A 211 12.73 -16.98 -2.83
CA LYS A 211 12.57 -17.01 -4.29
C LYS A 211 13.54 -16.08 -5.03
N ASP A 212 13.78 -14.88 -4.53
CA ASP A 212 14.68 -13.89 -5.14
C ASP A 212 16.11 -13.89 -4.57
N LYS A 213 16.36 -14.70 -3.53
CA LYS A 213 17.64 -14.83 -2.82
C LYS A 213 18.16 -13.52 -2.20
N LYS A 214 17.25 -12.65 -1.76
CA LYS A 214 17.57 -11.38 -1.08
C LYS A 214 17.25 -11.44 0.41
N PRO A 215 17.96 -10.67 1.26
CA PRO A 215 17.64 -10.56 2.70
C PRO A 215 16.21 -10.03 2.90
N LEU A 216 15.48 -10.46 3.93
CA LEU A 216 14.07 -10.09 4.18
C LEU A 216 13.83 -8.58 4.08
N LEU A 217 14.66 -7.79 4.76
CA LEU A 217 14.60 -6.34 4.73
C LEU A 217 15.75 -5.81 3.88
N ALA A 218 15.41 -5.30 2.69
CA ALA A 218 16.36 -4.71 1.76
C ALA A 218 16.24 -3.18 1.75
N TRP A 219 17.37 -2.49 1.78
CA TRP A 219 17.48 -1.03 1.82
C TRP A 219 17.69 -0.45 0.42
#